data_AF-A0A8J6MUV3-F1
#
_entry.id   AF-A0A8J6MUV3-F1
#
_cell.length_a   1.000
_cell.length_b   1.000
_cell.length_c   1.000
_cell.angle_alpha   90.00
_cell.angle_beta   90.00
_cell.angle_gamma   90.00
#
_symmetry.space_group_name_H-M   'P 1'
#
loop_
_entity.id
_entity.type
_entity.pdbx_description
1 polymer ?
#
loop_
_entity_poly.entity_id
_entity_poly.type
_entity_poly.pdbx_seq_one_letter_code
_entity_poly.pdbx_strand_id
1 'polypeptide(L)' 'MMIVPKELVWDYSEPRPSLLWRLQRMADFFPAYGTDRETVGLLFGHLAELDVEEGKSRLIALYNEVWNDKTSKRDW' A
#
# COMPACT_ATOMS: atom_id res chain seq x y z
N MET A 1 9.74 8.03 -1.72
CA MET A 1 8.67 9.07 -1.61
C MET A 1 7.47 8.56 -2.37
N MET A 2 6.42 8.15 -1.66
CA MET A 2 5.22 7.57 -2.27
C MET A 2 4.44 8.64 -3.03
N ILE A 3 4.29 8.43 -4.34
CA ILE A 3 3.47 9.28 -5.22
C ILE A 3 2.07 8.67 -5.24
N VAL A 4 1.07 9.41 -4.77
CA VAL A 4 -0.33 9.01 -4.89
C VAL A 4 -0.82 9.44 -6.29
N PRO A 5 -1.33 8.52 -7.12
CA PRO A 5 -1.88 8.84 -8.44
C PRO A 5 -2.95 9.94 -8.36
N LYS A 6 -3.00 10.84 -9.34
CA LYS A 6 -3.92 11.99 -9.36
C LYS A 6 -5.39 11.55 -9.34
N GLU A 7 -5.66 10.38 -9.90
CA GLU A 7 -6.97 9.73 -9.97
C GLU A 7 -7.49 9.36 -8.57
N LEU A 8 -6.60 9.10 -7.62
CA LEU A 8 -6.96 8.75 -6.22
C LEU A 8 -7.19 9.98 -5.33
N VAL A 9 -6.87 11.17 -5.83
CA VAL A 9 -6.99 12.46 -5.13
C VAL A 9 -8.09 13.34 -5.75
N TRP A 10 -9.02 12.76 -6.52
CA TRP A 10 -10.02 13.51 -7.29
C TRP A 10 -10.87 14.50 -6.45
N ASP A 11 -11.02 14.24 -5.13
CA ASP A 11 -11.71 15.10 -4.17
C ASP A 11 -10.85 16.21 -3.54
N TYR A 12 -9.53 16.21 -3.74
CA TYR A 12 -8.60 17.14 -3.10
C TYR A 12 -7.73 17.87 -4.12
N SER A 13 -7.64 19.19 -3.98
CA SER A 13 -6.74 20.02 -4.80
C SER A 13 -5.26 19.65 -4.63
N GLU A 14 -4.87 19.13 -3.45
CA GLU A 14 -3.54 18.58 -3.19
C GLU A 14 -3.60 17.38 -2.22
N PRO A 15 -2.77 16.33 -2.40
CA PRO A 15 -2.68 15.22 -1.46
C PRO A 15 -2.18 15.68 -0.10
N ARG A 16 -2.92 15.36 0.97
CA ARG A 16 -2.51 15.71 2.33
C ARG A 16 -1.11 15.15 2.62
N PRO A 17 -0.29 15.85 3.44
CA PRO A 17 1.08 15.42 3.73
C PRO A 17 1.17 14.18 4.62
N SER A 18 0.06 13.78 5.28
CA SER A 18 0.02 12.63 6.17
C SER A 18 0.28 11.32 5.42
N LEU A 19 1.23 10.53 5.92
CA LEU A 19 1.55 9.20 5.39
C LEU A 19 0.35 8.26 5.51
N LEU A 20 -0.28 8.18 6.68
CA LEU A 20 -1.46 7.32 6.90
C LEU A 20 -2.60 7.66 5.94
N TRP A 21 -2.81 8.95 5.67
CA TRP A 21 -3.83 9.37 4.71
C TRP A 21 -3.53 8.85 3.30
N ARG A 22 -2.27 8.94 2.86
CA ARG A 22 -1.83 8.44 1.54
C ARG A 22 -1.92 6.91 1.47
N LEU A 23 -1.55 6.22 2.55
CA LEU A 23 -1.67 4.77 2.66
C LEU A 23 -3.14 4.33 2.62
N GLN A 24 -4.03 5.04 3.32
CA GLN A 24 -5.46 4.77 3.27
C GLN A 24 -5.98 4.88 1.82
N ARG A 25 -5.60 5.93 1.09
CA ARG A 25 -5.98 6.07 -0.32
C ARG A 25 -5.45 4.91 -1.17
N MET A 26 -4.21 4.48 -0.98
CA MET A 26 -3.70 3.32 -1.71
C MET A 26 -4.46 2.03 -1.35
N ALA A 27 -4.77 1.83 -0.06
CA ALA A 27 -5.51 0.68 0.42
C ALA A 27 -6.96 0.65 -0.11
N ASP A 28 -7.62 1.81 -0.17
CA ASP A 28 -8.99 1.95 -0.68
C ASP A 28 -9.12 1.38 -2.11
N PHE A 29 -8.07 1.52 -2.93
CA PHE A 29 -8.04 1.08 -4.33
C PHE A 29 -7.12 -0.13 -4.58
N PHE A 30 -6.64 -0.79 -3.54
CA PHE A 30 -5.83 -1.99 -3.67
C PHE A 30 -6.68 -3.14 -4.26
N PRO A 31 -6.14 -3.95 -5.21
CA PRO A 31 -4.77 -3.99 -5.73
C PRO A 31 -4.56 -3.20 -7.03
N ALA A 32 -5.52 -2.40 -7.49
CA ALA A 32 -5.34 -1.61 -8.72
C ALA A 32 -4.20 -0.59 -8.56
N TYR A 33 -3.93 -0.16 -7.32
CA TYR A 33 -2.80 0.69 -6.95
C TYR A 33 -2.08 0.13 -5.71
N GLY A 34 -0.83 0.55 -5.52
CA GLY A 34 -0.05 0.25 -4.31
C GLY A 34 0.52 -1.17 -4.22
N THR A 35 0.66 -1.87 -5.33
CA THR A 35 1.21 -3.25 -5.38
C THR A 35 2.73 -3.30 -5.47
N ASP A 36 3.40 -2.16 -5.66
CA ASP A 36 4.86 -2.09 -5.65
C ASP A 36 5.40 -2.43 -4.25
N ARG A 37 6.65 -2.90 -4.21
CA ARG A 37 7.24 -3.44 -2.98
C ARG A 37 7.32 -2.42 -1.83
N GLU A 38 7.70 -1.18 -2.13
CA GLU A 38 7.84 -0.13 -1.10
C GLU A 38 6.47 0.18 -0.50
N THR A 39 5.46 0.38 -1.35
CA THR A 39 4.10 0.66 -0.91
C THR A 39 3.47 -0.50 -0.16
N VAL A 40 3.62 -1.74 -0.64
CA VAL A 40 3.11 -2.94 0.05
C VAL A 40 3.73 -3.09 1.44
N GLY A 41 5.03 -2.86 1.58
CA GLY A 41 5.69 -2.92 2.88
C GLY A 41 5.14 -1.88 3.86
N LEU A 42 4.89 -0.66 3.38
CA LEU A 42 4.28 0.41 4.19
C LEU A 42 2.82 0.11 4.53
N LEU A 43 2.02 -0.36 3.56
CA LEU A 43 0.64 -0.77 3.80
C LEU A 43 0.57 -1.86 4.87
N PHE A 44 1.40 -2.90 4.73
CA PHE A 44 1.46 -4.00 5.69
C PHE A 44 1.89 -3.54 7.09
N GLY A 45 2.92 -2.70 7.18
CA GLY A 45 3.40 -2.16 8.45
C GLY A 45 2.39 -1.30 9.21
N HIS A 46 1.44 -0.69 8.49
CA HIS A 46 0.41 0.17 9.06
C HIS A 46 -1.01 -0.44 9.01
N LEU A 47 -1.17 -1.73 8.69
CA LEU A 47 -2.48 -2.37 8.52
C LEU A 47 -3.45 -2.16 9.70
N ALA A 48 -2.93 -2.15 10.94
CA ALA A 48 -3.73 -1.96 12.14
C ALA A 48 -4.25 -0.52 12.31
N GLU A 49 -3.63 0.45 11.64
CA GLU A 49 -4.00 1.87 11.67
C GLU A 49 -4.88 2.28 10.48
N LEU A 50 -5.01 1.39 9.50
CA LEU A 50 -5.78 1.63 8.28
C LEU A 50 -7.17 0.98 8.40
N ASP A 51 -8.18 1.66 7.89
CA ASP A 51 -9.53 1.12 7.80
C ASP A 51 -9.66 0.31 6.50
N VAL A 52 -9.21 -0.95 6.55
CA VAL A 52 -9.13 -1.84 5.38
C VAL A 52 -9.99 -3.07 5.61
N GLU A 53 -10.88 -3.36 4.66
CA GLU A 53 -11.69 -4.57 4.70
C GLU A 53 -10.82 -5.84 4.75
N GLU A 54 -11.32 -6.88 5.43
CA GLU A 54 -10.55 -8.09 5.72
C GLU A 54 -9.96 -8.74 4.45
N GLY A 55 -10.70 -8.75 3.35
CA GLY A 55 -10.25 -9.31 2.08
C GLY A 55 -9.01 -8.60 1.52
N LYS A 56 -9.00 -7.27 1.54
CA LYS A 56 -7.86 -6.45 1.09
C LYS A 56 -6.69 -6.58 2.05
N SER A 57 -6.93 -6.62 3.35
CA SER A 57 -5.88 -6.84 4.35
C SER A 57 -5.13 -8.15 4.13
N ARG A 58 -5.86 -9.23 3.84
CA ARG A 58 -5.26 -10.54 3.46
C ARG A 58 -4.46 -10.45 2.16
N LEU A 59 -4.96 -9.71 1.17
CA LEU A 59 -4.27 -9.55 -0.11
C LEU A 59 -2.97 -8.74 0.05
N ILE A 60 -2.98 -7.67 0.85
CA ILE A 60 -1.77 -6.90 1.18
C ILE A 60 -0.73 -7.79 1.86
N ALA A 61 -1.14 -8.61 2.82
CA ALA A 61 -0.25 -9.56 3.49
C ALA A 61 0.39 -10.56 2.51
N LEU A 62 -0.40 -11.12 1.58
CA LEU A 62 0.09 -12.03 0.55
C LEU A 62 1.12 -11.36 -0.37
N TYR A 63 0.84 -10.13 -0.83
CA TYR A 63 1.82 -9.39 -1.64
C TYR A 63 3.12 -9.13 -0.86
N ASN A 64 3.02 -8.79 0.43
CA ASN A 64 4.18 -8.56 1.28
C ASN A 64 5.03 -9.82 1.44
N GLU A 65 4.40 -10.97 1.68
CA GLU A 65 5.06 -12.27 1.70
C GLU A 65 5.81 -12.55 0.39
N VAL A 66 5.12 -12.46 -0.75
CA VAL A 66 5.71 -12.69 -2.07
C VAL A 66 6.89 -11.77 -2.34
N TRP A 67 6.81 -10.49 -1.93
CA TRP A 67 7.90 -9.55 -2.12
C TRP A 67 9.10 -9.85 -1.23
N ASN A 68 8.89 -10.27 0.01
CA ASN A 68 9.97 -10.63 0.92
C ASN A 68 10.64 -11.96 0.51
N ASP A 69 9.85 -12.95 0.09
CA ASP A 69 10.35 -14.24 -0.42
C ASP A 69 11.22 -14.08 -1.67
N LYS A 70 10.82 -13.21 -2.61
CA LYS A 70 11.61 -12.90 -3.80
C LYS A 70 12.94 -12.23 -3.48
N THR A 71 13.08 -11.64 -2.29
CA THR A 71 14.30 -10.95 -1.87
C THR A 71 15.25 -11.84 -1.11
N SER A 72 14.74 -12.79 -0.33
CA SER A 72 15.56 -13.84 0.27
C SER A 72 16.16 -14.81 -0.77
N LYS A 73 15.54 -14.96 -1.95
CA LYS A 73 16.08 -15.80 -3.04
C LYS A 73 17.13 -15.13 -3.92
N ARG A 74 17.57 -13.91 -3.61
CA ARG A 74 18.59 -13.16 -4.36
C ARG A 74 19.99 -13.19 -3.72
N ASP A 75 20.18 -13.97 -2.67
CA ASP A 75 21.49 -14.27 -2.12
C ASP A 75 22.09 -15.49 -2.85
N TRP A 76 22.63 -15.28 -4.06
CA TRP A 76 23.56 -16.22 -4.71
C TRP A 76 24.53 -15.51 -5.64
#